data_AF-A0A936E468-F1
#
_entry.id   AF-A0A936E468-F1
#
_cell.length_a   1.000
_cell.length_b   1.000
_cell.length_c   1.000
_cell.angle_alpha   90.00
_cell.angle_beta   90.00
_cell.angle_gamma   90.00
#
_symmetry.space_group_name_H-M   'P 1'
#
loop_
_entity.id
_entity.type
_entity.pdbx_description
1 polymer ?
#
loop_
_entity_poly.entity_id
_entity_poly.type
_entity_poly.pdbx_seq_one_letter_code
_entity_poly.pdbx_strand_id
1 'polypeptide(L)'
;MPEVDTAVEAEFGQEIRLLGYNLRRSELTLVWQGVARPSADYTFFVHLLNPDGTCCAWQVDAMPRANSYPTTLWLPDEVVVETYTITLPDVQGAYPLEVGVYVAENGVRLAVVGQDSQGDFVYLRPIVIE
;
A
#
# COMPACT_ATOMS: atom_id res chain seq x y z
N MET A 1 10.57 -12.97 9.80
CA MET A 1 10.01 -11.90 8.96
C MET A 1 9.48 -12.56 7.69
N PRO A 2 8.29 -12.21 7.19
CA PRO A 2 7.77 -12.71 5.92
C PRO A 2 8.77 -12.41 4.79
N GLU A 3 8.89 -13.32 3.83
CA GLU A 3 9.74 -13.11 2.65
C GLU A 3 9.05 -12.17 1.66
N VAL A 4 9.79 -11.15 1.20
CA VAL A 4 9.35 -10.23 0.16
C VAL A 4 10.24 -10.38 -1.08
N ASP A 5 9.64 -10.41 -2.27
CA ASP A 5 10.36 -10.48 -3.54
C ASP A 5 10.95 -9.11 -3.90
N THR A 6 10.23 -8.04 -3.55
CA THR A 6 10.64 -6.66 -3.79
C THR A 6 10.61 -5.90 -2.48
N ALA A 7 11.80 -5.51 -2.01
CA ALA A 7 11.93 -4.61 -0.87
C ALA A 7 11.58 -3.18 -1.29
N VAL A 8 10.94 -2.43 -0.38
CA VAL A 8 10.54 -1.04 -0.57
C VAL A 8 11.14 -0.16 0.54
N GLU A 9 11.00 -0.58 1.79
CA GLU A 9 11.53 0.13 2.97
C GLU A 9 11.09 1.61 3.05
N ALA A 10 9.81 1.88 2.74
CA ALA A 10 9.24 3.24 2.77
C ALA A 10 8.49 3.49 4.08
N GLU A 11 8.75 4.62 4.73
CA GLU A 11 8.13 5.01 6.00
C GLU A 11 7.09 6.10 5.80
N PHE A 12 5.87 5.84 6.27
CA PHE A 12 4.74 6.74 6.27
C PHE A 12 4.59 7.38 7.66
N GLY A 13 4.70 8.71 7.70
CA GLY A 13 4.55 9.49 8.93
C GLY A 13 5.57 9.17 10.02
N GLN A 14 6.64 8.41 9.73
CA GLN A 14 7.56 7.82 10.70
C GLN A 14 6.89 6.86 11.71
N GLU A 15 5.70 6.35 11.38
CA GLU A 15 4.91 5.48 12.27
C GLU A 15 4.73 4.08 11.69
N ILE A 16 4.58 3.98 10.36
CA ILE A 16 4.32 2.74 9.64
C ILE A 16 5.33 2.60 8.50
N ARG A 17 5.89 1.41 8.32
CA ARG A 17 6.81 1.11 7.23
C ARG A 17 6.21 0.06 6.29
N LEU A 18 6.28 0.30 4.99
CA LEU A 18 6.12 -0.73 3.97
C LEU A 18 7.47 -1.41 3.78
N LEU A 19 7.62 -2.64 4.29
CA LEU A 19 8.85 -3.41 4.15
C LEU A 19 9.04 -3.84 2.68
N GLY A 20 7.97 -4.33 2.06
CA GLY A 20 8.01 -4.78 0.67
C GLY A 20 6.72 -5.46 0.24
N TYR A 21 6.77 -6.06 -0.94
CA TYR A 21 5.60 -6.72 -1.52
C TYR A 21 5.96 -7.92 -2.41
N ASN A 22 4.97 -8.79 -2.57
CA ASN A 22 4.95 -9.88 -3.54
C ASN A 22 3.80 -9.63 -4.52
N LEU A 23 4.11 -9.57 -5.81
CA LEU A 23 3.10 -9.43 -6.87
C LEU A 23 3.14 -10.65 -7.78
N ARG A 24 2.05 -11.43 -7.79
CA ARG A 24 1.89 -12.67 -8.57
C ARG A 24 0.64 -12.53 -9.44
N ARG A 25 0.82 -12.19 -10.71
CA ARG A 25 -0.28 -11.84 -11.63
C ARG A 25 -1.12 -10.69 -11.05
N SER A 26 -2.29 -10.99 -10.49
CA SER A 26 -3.21 -10.03 -9.89
C SER A 26 -3.30 -10.14 -8.36
N GLU A 27 -2.54 -11.03 -7.75
CA GLU A 27 -2.46 -11.15 -6.28
C GLU A 27 -1.30 -10.28 -5.77
N LEU A 28 -1.63 -9.28 -4.98
CA LEU A 28 -0.69 -8.39 -4.33
C LEU A 28 -0.65 -8.69 -2.83
N THR A 29 0.50 -9.06 -2.31
CA THR A 29 0.74 -9.14 -0.86
C THR A 29 1.64 -7.99 -0.45
N LEU A 30 1.20 -7.18 0.52
CA LEU A 30 1.96 -6.11 1.14
C LEU A 30 2.38 -6.52 2.54
N VAL A 31 3.63 -6.23 2.90
CA VAL A 31 4.18 -6.51 4.23
C VAL A 31 4.50 -5.19 4.91
N TRP A 32 3.72 -4.88 5.94
CA TRP A 32 3.82 -3.66 6.73
C TRP A 32 4.46 -3.93 8.07
N GLN A 33 5.04 -2.89 8.67
CA GLN A 33 5.59 -2.92 10.01
C GLN A 33 5.22 -1.64 10.78
N GLY A 34 4.87 -1.77 12.06
CA GLY A 34 4.84 -0.62 12.97
C GLY A 34 6.24 -0.16 13.33
N VAL A 35 6.63 1.06 12.94
CA VAL A 35 7.91 1.66 13.35
C VAL A 35 7.82 2.17 14.79
N ALA A 36 6.68 2.77 15.10
CA ALA A 36 6.25 3.13 16.44
C ALA A 36 4.80 2.69 16.60
N ARG A 37 4.21 2.92 17.78
CA ARG A 37 2.77 2.74 17.95
C ARG A 37 2.03 3.81 17.13
N PRO A 38 1.21 3.44 16.13
CA PRO A 38 0.48 4.41 15.32
C PRO A 38 -0.43 5.30 16.16
N SER A 39 -0.46 6.60 15.86
CA SER A 39 -1.15 7.64 16.61
C SER A 39 -2.64 7.77 16.25
N ALA A 40 -3.02 7.23 15.09
CA ALA A 40 -4.39 7.17 14.59
C ALA A 40 -4.69 5.83 13.92
N ASP A 41 -5.98 5.58 13.67
CA ASP A 41 -6.44 4.46 12.86
C ASP A 41 -6.35 4.87 11.39
N TYR A 42 -5.40 4.30 10.68
CA TYR A 42 -5.07 4.65 9.31
C TYR A 42 -5.71 3.70 8.31
N THR A 43 -6.19 4.27 7.21
CA THR A 43 -6.64 3.54 6.03
C THR A 43 -5.49 3.48 5.02
N PHE A 44 -5.30 2.29 4.45
CA PHE A 44 -4.33 2.02 3.40
C PHE A 44 -5.07 2.01 2.08
N PHE A 45 -4.58 2.76 1.11
CA PHE A 45 -5.09 2.70 -0.24
C PHE A 45 -4.11 1.93 -1.14
N VAL A 46 -4.68 1.17 -2.07
CA VAL A 46 -3.97 0.52 -3.18
C VAL A 46 -4.72 0.87 -4.45
N HIS A 47 -4.09 1.65 -5.31
CA HIS A 47 -4.72 2.20 -6.52
C HIS A 47 -4.00 1.69 -7.76
N LEU A 48 -4.73 1.02 -8.65
CA LEU A 48 -4.30 0.69 -9.99
C LEU A 48 -4.76 1.82 -10.92
N LEU A 49 -3.83 2.64 -11.37
CA LEU A 49 -4.11 3.77 -12.26
C LEU A 49 -4.29 3.30 -13.70
N ASN A 50 -5.03 4.07 -14.50
CA ASN A 50 -5.04 3.91 -15.95
C ASN A 50 -3.65 4.19 -16.55
N PRO A 51 -3.35 3.72 -17.78
CA PRO A 51 -2.04 3.95 -18.40
C PRO A 51 -1.69 5.42 -18.63
N ASP A 52 -2.69 6.31 -18.66
CA ASP A 52 -2.53 7.76 -18.74
C ASP A 52 -2.29 8.44 -17.37
N GLY A 53 -2.22 7.66 -16.30
CA GLY A 53 -2.04 8.14 -14.92
C GLY A 53 -3.32 8.62 -14.25
N THR A 54 -4.49 8.51 -14.89
CA THR A 54 -5.76 8.86 -14.25
C THR A 54 -6.21 7.77 -13.28
N CYS A 55 -6.69 8.18 -12.11
CA CYS A 55 -7.30 7.27 -11.16
C CYS A 55 -8.75 6.92 -11.56
N CYS A 56 -9.22 5.68 -11.45
CA CYS A 56 -8.47 4.44 -11.24
C CYS A 56 -9.14 3.30 -12.02
N ALA A 57 -8.34 2.41 -12.58
CA ALA A 57 -8.80 1.18 -13.23
C ALA A 57 -9.27 0.13 -12.21
N TRP A 58 -8.67 0.14 -11.02
CA TRP A 58 -9.09 -0.61 -9.84
C TRP A 58 -8.57 0.10 -8.58
N GLN A 59 -9.28 -0.02 -7.46
CA GLN A 59 -8.84 0.55 -6.18
C GLN A 59 -9.41 -0.21 -4.98
N VAL A 60 -8.71 -0.13 -3.86
CA VAL A 60 -9.23 -0.50 -2.55
C VAL A 60 -8.65 0.43 -1.49
N ASP A 61 -9.51 0.83 -0.56
CA ASP A 61 -9.16 1.65 0.60
C ASP A 61 -9.68 0.92 1.85
N ALA A 62 -8.78 0.41 2.68
CA ALA A 62 -9.15 -0.34 3.87
C ALA A 62 -8.10 -0.22 4.98
N MET A 63 -8.58 -0.26 6.22
CA MET A 63 -7.75 -0.63 7.37
C MET A 63 -7.34 -2.12 7.26
N PRO A 64 -6.24 -2.52 7.94
CA PRO A 64 -5.74 -3.88 7.92
C PRO A 64 -6.78 -4.93 8.32
N ARG A 65 -6.61 -6.14 7.80
CA ARG A 65 -7.46 -7.32 8.01
C ARG A 65 -8.93 -7.00 7.70
N ALA A 66 -9.19 -6.43 6.52
CA ALA A 66 -10.53 -6.07 6.06
C ALA A 66 -11.31 -5.17 7.06
N ASN A 67 -10.66 -4.08 7.50
CA ASN A 67 -11.20 -3.12 8.48
C ASN A 67 -11.44 -3.66 9.90
N SER A 68 -10.90 -4.83 10.25
CA SER A 68 -11.05 -5.41 11.58
C SER A 68 -9.86 -5.19 12.51
N TYR A 69 -8.75 -4.65 11.99
CA TYR A 69 -7.53 -4.47 12.77
C TYR A 69 -6.99 -3.04 12.70
N PRO A 70 -7.48 -2.15 13.59
CA PRO A 70 -7.06 -0.75 13.64
C PRO A 70 -5.55 -0.60 13.91
N THR A 71 -4.91 0.37 13.24
CA THR A 71 -3.46 0.57 13.36
C THR A 71 -3.03 1.05 14.73
N THR A 72 -3.89 1.70 15.51
CA THR A 72 -3.56 2.04 16.91
C THR A 72 -3.30 0.83 17.80
N LEU A 73 -3.70 -0.37 17.38
CA LEU A 73 -3.40 -1.62 18.07
C LEU A 73 -2.02 -2.19 17.76
N TRP A 74 -1.34 -1.69 16.71
CA TRP A 74 -0.04 -2.20 16.32
C TRP A 74 1.01 -1.86 17.39
N LEU A 75 1.86 -2.83 17.67
CA LEU A 75 3.05 -2.63 18.48
C LEU A 75 4.25 -2.21 17.62
N PRO A 76 5.25 -1.52 18.19
CA PRO A 76 6.54 -1.35 17.53
C PRO A 76 7.10 -2.71 17.11
N ASP A 77 7.68 -2.74 15.92
CA ASP A 77 8.20 -3.91 15.21
C ASP A 77 7.17 -4.98 14.83
N GLU A 78 5.88 -4.79 15.13
CA GLU A 78 4.82 -5.70 14.69
C GLU A 78 4.70 -5.70 13.17
N VAL A 79 4.70 -6.90 12.59
CA VAL A 79 4.55 -7.10 11.16
C VAL A 79 3.13 -7.52 10.82
N VAL A 80 2.50 -6.79 9.90
CA VAL A 80 1.15 -7.05 9.41
C VAL A 80 1.20 -7.31 7.91
N VAL A 81 0.59 -8.41 7.47
CA VAL A 81 0.57 -8.85 6.07
C VAL A 81 -0.84 -8.71 5.55
N GLU A 82 -0.99 -8.00 4.43
CA GLU A 82 -2.26 -7.81 3.74
C GLU A 82 -2.16 -8.40 2.33
N THR A 83 -3.20 -9.11 1.90
CA THR A 83 -3.28 -9.66 0.54
C THR A 83 -4.53 -9.14 -0.17
N TYR A 84 -4.33 -8.67 -1.39
CA TYR A 84 -5.36 -8.09 -2.25
C TYR A 84 -5.44 -8.84 -3.57
N THR A 85 -6.67 -9.09 -4.02
CA THR A 85 -6.94 -9.58 -5.38
C THR A 85 -7.36 -8.42 -6.26
N ILE A 86 -6.50 -8.06 -7.20
CA ILE A 86 -6.71 -6.96 -8.14
C ILE A 86 -7.59 -7.45 -9.29
N THR A 87 -8.69 -6.76 -9.57
CA THR A 87 -9.46 -7.00 -10.79
C THR A 87 -8.75 -6.30 -11.95
N LEU A 88 -8.15 -7.08 -12.85
CA LEU A 88 -7.42 -6.53 -13.99
C LEU A 88 -8.39 -6.02 -15.07
N PRO A 89 -8.11 -4.86 -15.69
CA PRO A 89 -8.84 -4.39 -16.87
C PRO A 89 -8.68 -5.32 -18.08
N ASP A 90 -9.65 -5.31 -19.00
CA ASP A 90 -9.59 -6.10 -20.24
C ASP A 90 -8.74 -5.46 -21.35
N VAL A 91 -8.24 -4.24 -21.10
CA VAL A 91 -7.49 -3.45 -22.09
C VAL A 91 -5.99 -3.64 -21.84
N GLN A 92 -5.25 -3.83 -22.93
CA GLN A 92 -3.79 -3.93 -22.88
C GLN A 92 -3.15 -2.60 -22.48
N GLY A 93 -2.08 -2.67 -21.71
CA GLY A 93 -1.37 -1.48 -21.24
C GLY A 93 -0.53 -1.74 -20.00
N ALA A 94 0.29 -0.75 -19.65
CA ALA A 94 0.99 -0.70 -18.38
C ALA A 94 0.17 0.15 -17.40
N TYR A 95 -0.26 -0.47 -16.30
CA TYR A 95 -1.08 0.14 -15.28
C TYR A 95 -0.21 0.42 -14.05
N PRO A 96 0.10 1.69 -13.74
CA PRO A 96 0.82 2.05 -12.53
C PRO A 96 0.06 1.59 -11.28
N LEU A 97 0.79 1.13 -10.27
CA LEU A 97 0.24 0.70 -9.00
C LEU A 97 0.82 1.58 -7.90
N GLU A 98 -0.02 2.29 -7.18
CA GLU A 98 0.41 3.14 -6.07
C GLU A 98 -0.24 2.74 -4.75
N VAL A 99 0.50 2.98 -3.66
CA VAL A 99 0.09 2.66 -2.30
C VAL A 99 0.38 3.84 -1.39
N GLY A 100 -0.54 4.14 -0.48
CA GLY A 100 -0.32 5.13 0.56
C GLY A 100 -1.23 4.95 1.76
N VAL A 101 -1.06 5.85 2.72
CA VAL A 101 -1.67 5.75 4.05
C VAL A 101 -2.29 7.09 4.42
N TYR A 102 -3.50 7.08 4.97
CA TYR A 102 -4.21 8.30 5.34
C TYR A 102 -5.15 8.09 6.53
N VAL A 103 -5.60 9.19 7.14
CA VAL A 103 -6.62 9.18 8.20
C VAL A 103 -8.01 9.31 7.57
N ALA A 104 -8.87 8.32 7.77
CA ALA A 104 -10.18 8.26 7.10
C ALA A 104 -11.09 9.44 7.46
N GLU A 105 -11.04 9.90 8.71
CA GLU A 105 -11.93 10.93 9.26
C GLU A 105 -11.73 12.30 8.63
N ASN A 106 -10.51 12.61 8.16
CA ASN A 106 -10.15 13.94 7.66
C ASN A 106 -9.43 13.93 6.30
N GLY A 107 -9.14 12.74 5.75
CA GLY A 107 -8.47 12.59 4.46
C GLY A 107 -6.99 12.96 4.45
N VAL A 108 -6.39 13.25 5.61
CA VAL A 108 -4.97 13.65 5.68
C VAL A 108 -4.10 12.45 5.36
N ARG A 109 -3.32 12.56 4.29
CA ARG A 109 -2.34 11.56 3.86
C ARG A 109 -1.04 11.71 4.64
N LEU A 110 -0.41 10.59 4.94
CA LEU A 110 0.90 10.57 5.59
C LEU A 110 1.99 10.80 4.55
N ALA A 111 2.87 11.77 4.83
CA ALA A 111 4.08 11.93 4.04
C ALA A 111 4.94 10.67 4.12
N VAL A 112 5.57 10.32 3.01
CA VAL A 112 6.42 9.14 2.90
C VAL A 112 7.88 9.52 2.68
N VAL A 113 8.77 8.77 3.33
CA VAL A 113 10.21 8.85 3.15
C VAL A 113 10.70 7.46 2.75
N GLY A 114 11.37 7.35 1.60
CA GLY A 114 11.90 6.07 1.13
C GLY A 114 12.46 6.16 -0.28
N GLN A 115 12.98 5.04 -0.78
CA GLN A 115 13.24 4.90 -2.21
C GLN A 115 11.88 4.82 -2.93
N ASP A 116 11.75 5.47 -4.09
CA ASP A 116 10.52 5.51 -4.90
C ASP A 116 9.28 6.20 -4.27
N SER A 117 9.48 6.96 -3.19
CA SER A 117 8.44 7.77 -2.55
C SER A 117 8.13 9.05 -3.33
N GLN A 118 6.85 9.39 -3.49
CA GLN A 118 6.38 10.65 -4.08
C GLN A 118 5.41 11.36 -3.14
N GLY A 119 5.95 12.17 -2.23
CA GLY A 119 5.15 12.98 -1.31
C GLY A 119 4.45 12.15 -0.25
N ASP A 120 3.30 11.54 -0.60
CA ASP A 120 2.42 10.79 0.31
C ASP A 120 2.07 9.35 -0.14
N PHE A 121 2.69 8.88 -1.23
CA PHE A 121 2.52 7.53 -1.74
C PHE A 121 3.82 6.96 -2.33
N VAL A 122 3.82 5.65 -2.60
CA VAL A 122 4.92 4.93 -3.25
C VAL A 122 4.38 4.19 -4.47
N TYR A 123 5.12 4.24 -5.58
CA TYR A 123 4.85 3.38 -6.72
C TYR A 123 5.43 1.98 -6.51
N LEU A 124 4.62 0.97 -6.80
CA LEU A 124 5.08 -0.39 -6.96
C LEU A 124 5.35 -0.66 -8.44
N ARG A 125 5.85 -1.87 -8.76
CA ARG A 125 6.00 -2.28 -10.16
C ARG A 125 4.62 -2.24 -10.84
N PRO A 126 4.51 -1.64 -12.04
CA PRO A 126 3.26 -1.62 -12.77
C PRO A 126 2.82 -3.03 -13.18
N ILE A 127 1.51 -3.21 -13.35
CA ILE A 127 0.95 -4.41 -13.95
C ILE A 127 0.88 -4.18 -15.46
N VAL A 128 1.50 -5.08 -16.22
CA VAL A 128 1.46 -5.05 -17.68
C VAL A 128 0.48 -6.12 -18.16
N ILE A 129 -0.49 -5.70 -18.98
CA ILE A 129 -1.47 -6.56 -19.63
C ILE A 129 -1.11 -6.60 -21.12
N GLU A 130 -0.81 -7.79 -21.63
CA GLU A 130 -0.35 -8.07 -23.01
C GLU A 130 -1.44 -8.60 -23.93
#